data_AF-A0A8J1LBS6-F1
#
_entry.id   AF-A0A8J1LBS6-F1
#
_cell.length_a   1.000
_cell.length_b   1.000
_cell.length_c   1.000
_cell.angle_alpha   90.00
_cell.angle_beta   90.00
_cell.angle_gamma   90.00
#
_symmetry.space_group_name_H-M   'P 1'
#
loop_
_entity.id
_entity.type
_entity.pdbx_description
1 polymer ?
#
loop_
_entity_poly.entity_id
_entity_poly.type
_entity_poly.pdbx_seq_one_letter_code
_entity_poly.pdbx_strand_id
1 'polypeptide(L)'
;MDKVQRNPSLLTLYSVLKDFRGEHTDFEALASYYEHHYRVEYSENIVLKHFLLTCEVDPRMRAKENIILYWKMLNSLEVIKREYAALRKSAKLPPDHPTRVQNRRQQLEYLRLENTINQHLNQLHNEFVREQKLQEAARKKQSPAAEEEEEDDGAPAAAAEEEAAPGEEEEEAPIKKKRKALPLKISNFVKRRRKKTERK
;
A
#
# COMPACT_ATOMS: atom_id res chain seq x y z
N MET A 1 27.37 5.66 0.23
CA MET A 1 27.88 4.38 0.78
C MET A 1 26.81 3.33 0.59
N ASP A 2 26.90 2.56 -0.49
CA ASP A 2 25.93 1.53 -0.81
C ASP A 2 26.16 0.30 0.05
N LYS A 3 25.54 0.29 1.24
CA LYS A 3 25.30 -0.94 1.98
C LYS A 3 24.34 -1.77 1.14
N VAL A 4 24.89 -2.64 0.29
CA VAL A 4 24.16 -3.71 -0.38
C VAL A 4 23.36 -4.43 0.70
N GLN A 5 22.04 -4.20 0.72
CA GLN A 5 21.15 -4.85 1.68
C GLN A 5 21.25 -6.34 1.41
N ARG A 6 22.00 -7.05 2.27
CA ARG A 6 22.14 -8.49 2.16
C ARG A 6 20.75 -9.08 2.35
N ASN A 7 20.23 -9.65 1.27
CA ASN A 7 18.99 -10.40 1.24
C ASN A 7 18.91 -11.31 2.47
N PRO A 8 17.84 -11.23 3.28
CA PRO A 8 17.73 -12.03 4.50
C PRO A 8 17.73 -13.52 4.16
N SER A 9 18.51 -14.29 4.92
CA SER A 9 18.53 -15.75 4.76
C SER A 9 17.18 -16.37 5.16
N LEU A 10 16.88 -17.57 4.67
CA LEU A 10 15.70 -18.32 5.12
C LEU A 10 15.72 -18.56 6.64
N LEU A 11 16.90 -18.75 7.24
CA LEU A 11 17.05 -18.88 8.69
C LEU A 11 16.73 -17.56 9.42
N THR A 12 17.07 -16.42 8.83
CA THR A 12 16.65 -15.09 9.32
C THR A 12 15.12 -14.95 9.29
N LEU A 13 14.48 -15.37 8.20
CA LEU A 13 13.02 -15.38 8.09
C LEU A 13 12.37 -16.28 9.14
N TYR A 14 12.91 -17.48 9.38
CA TYR A 14 12.39 -18.40 10.38
C TYR A 14 12.44 -17.82 11.80
N SER A 15 13.52 -17.12 12.17
CA SER A 15 13.56 -16.37 13.45
C SER A 15 12.50 -15.26 13.46
N VAL A 16 12.45 -14.43 12.41
CA VAL A 16 11.46 -13.34 12.31
C VAL A 16 10.02 -13.84 12.48
N LEU A 17 9.63 -14.94 11.82
CA LEU A 17 8.28 -15.52 11.94
C LEU A 17 8.02 -16.17 13.31
N LYS A 18 9.05 -16.72 13.97
CA LYS A 18 8.93 -17.30 15.32
C LYS A 18 8.71 -16.21 16.38
N ASP A 19 9.42 -15.10 16.24
CA ASP A 19 9.48 -14.04 17.24
C ASP A 19 8.39 -12.96 17.02
N PHE A 20 7.83 -12.88 15.81
CA PHE A 20 6.76 -11.93 15.45
C PHE A 20 5.46 -12.13 16.25
N ARG A 21 4.90 -11.03 16.75
CA ARG A 21 3.59 -10.97 17.43
C ARG A 21 2.80 -9.82 16.83
N GLY A 22 1.77 -10.11 16.03
CA GLY A 22 1.01 -9.07 15.30
C GLY A 22 0.44 -7.97 16.22
N GLU A 23 0.03 -8.35 17.42
CA GLU A 23 -0.46 -7.48 18.51
C GLU A 23 0.53 -6.40 18.95
N HIS A 24 1.84 -6.60 18.79
CA HIS A 24 2.87 -5.60 19.14
C HIS A 24 3.02 -4.50 18.06
N THR A 25 2.11 -4.45 17.08
CA THR A 25 2.11 -3.41 16.05
C THR A 25 1.34 -2.19 16.55
N ASP A 26 2.06 -1.13 16.86
CA ASP A 26 1.46 0.17 17.18
C ASP A 26 0.94 0.84 15.90
N PHE A 27 -0.32 0.57 15.56
CA PHE A 27 -0.97 1.09 14.36
C PHE A 27 -1.26 2.60 14.46
N GLU A 28 -1.55 3.11 15.66
CA GLU A 28 -1.79 4.54 15.90
C GLU A 28 -0.51 5.36 15.61
N ALA A 29 0.63 4.92 16.14
CA ALA A 29 1.92 5.52 15.84
C ALA A 29 2.29 5.42 14.35
N LEU A 30 1.94 4.32 13.67
CA LEU A 30 2.16 4.17 12.22
C LEU A 30 1.30 5.13 11.39
N ALA A 31 0.01 5.27 11.70
CA ALA A 31 -0.89 6.18 11.00
C ALA A 31 -0.51 7.65 11.26
N SER A 32 -0.17 7.97 12.51
CA SER A 32 0.36 9.29 12.91
C SER A 32 1.66 9.63 12.17
N TYR A 33 2.63 8.69 12.14
CA TYR A 33 3.87 8.87 11.39
C TYR A 33 3.65 9.04 9.89
N TYR A 34 2.70 8.30 9.32
CA TYR A 34 2.32 8.47 7.92
C TYR A 34 1.82 9.89 7.64
N GLU A 35 0.86 10.37 8.43
CA GLU A 35 0.24 11.68 8.21
C GLU A 35 1.21 12.85 8.44
N HIS A 36 2.01 12.80 9.51
CA HIS A 36 2.85 13.93 9.92
C HIS A 36 4.24 13.98 9.25
N HIS A 37 4.72 12.86 8.70
CA HIS A 37 6.04 12.79 8.06
C HIS A 37 5.95 12.25 6.63
N TYR A 38 5.49 11.01 6.45
CA TYR A 38 5.61 10.33 5.16
C TYR A 38 4.76 10.97 4.05
N ARG A 39 3.50 11.34 4.33
CA ARG A 39 2.57 11.93 3.36
C ARG A 39 3.06 13.29 2.87
N VAL A 40 3.67 14.07 3.77
CA VAL A 40 4.25 15.39 3.48
C VAL A 40 5.46 15.28 2.55
N GLU A 41 6.34 14.30 2.79
CA GLU A 41 7.56 14.11 1.98
C GLU A 41 7.34 13.35 0.66
N TYR A 42 6.47 12.33 0.64
CA TYR A 42 6.40 11.35 -0.46
C TYR A 42 5.04 11.24 -1.17
N SER A 43 4.10 12.15 -0.88
CA SER A 43 2.71 12.16 -1.38
C SER A 43 1.83 10.98 -0.92
N GLU A 44 0.56 10.98 -1.33
CA GLU A 44 -0.48 10.07 -0.84
C GLU A 44 -0.36 8.61 -1.30
N ASN A 45 0.50 8.32 -2.28
CA ASN A 45 0.62 6.98 -2.85
C ASN A 45 1.56 6.09 -2.02
N ILE A 46 0.98 5.28 -1.13
CA ILE A 46 1.72 4.43 -0.19
C ILE A 46 2.30 3.21 -0.89
N VAL A 47 3.59 3.28 -1.24
CA VAL A 47 4.38 2.10 -1.56
C VAL A 47 4.85 1.47 -0.25
N LEU A 48 4.23 0.38 0.20
CA LEU A 48 4.49 -0.26 1.50
C LEU A 48 5.99 -0.55 1.76
N LYS A 49 6.75 -0.93 0.71
CA LYS A 49 8.20 -1.12 0.78
C LYS A 49 8.94 0.18 1.15
N HIS A 50 8.55 1.30 0.53
CA HIS A 50 9.15 2.61 0.79
C HIS A 50 8.76 3.15 2.18
N PHE A 51 7.49 3.01 2.57
CA PHE A 51 7.00 3.37 3.89
C PHE A 51 7.74 2.63 5.02
N LEU A 52 7.82 1.30 4.95
CA LEU A 52 8.55 0.50 5.95
C LEU A 52 10.05 0.80 6.00
N LEU A 53 10.68 1.14 4.87
CA LEU A 53 12.08 1.59 4.84
C LEU A 53 12.24 2.94 5.57
N THR A 54 11.32 3.89 5.33
CA THR A 54 11.33 5.19 6.01
C THR A 54 11.18 5.01 7.53
N CYS A 55 10.27 4.14 7.95
CA CYS A 55 10.08 3.77 9.36
C CYS A 55 11.25 2.97 9.97
N GLU A 56 12.05 2.23 9.19
CA GLU A 56 13.29 1.58 9.67
C GLU A 56 14.41 2.62 9.91
N VAL A 57 14.48 3.65 9.07
CA VAL A 57 15.52 4.69 9.16
C VAL A 57 15.25 5.67 10.30
N ASP A 58 14.00 6.04 10.56
CA ASP A 58 13.64 6.94 11.67
C ASP A 58 13.79 6.24 13.04
N PRO A 59 14.63 6.75 13.97
CA PRO A 59 14.80 6.17 15.30
C PRO A 59 13.52 6.00 16.13
N ARG A 60 12.53 6.89 15.96
CA ARG A 60 11.24 6.88 16.68
C ARG A 60 10.40 5.67 16.28
N MET A 61 10.37 5.36 14.99
CA MET A 61 9.63 4.23 14.43
C MET A 61 10.42 2.93 14.52
N ARG A 62 11.75 2.99 14.39
CA ARG A 62 12.66 1.85 14.57
C ARG A 62 12.59 1.23 15.97
N ALA A 63 12.23 2.01 17.00
CA ALA A 63 12.00 1.51 18.35
C ALA A 63 10.75 0.63 18.48
N LYS A 64 9.82 0.65 17.52
CA LYS A 64 8.63 -0.20 17.49
C LYS A 64 9.00 -1.59 16.93
N GLU A 65 8.98 -2.62 17.77
CA GLU A 65 9.53 -3.97 17.49
C GLU A 65 9.19 -4.51 16.09
N ASN A 66 7.91 -4.46 15.72
CA ASN A 66 7.41 -5.11 14.51
C ASN A 66 7.82 -4.44 13.20
N ILE A 67 8.24 -3.17 13.18
CA ILE A 67 8.58 -2.45 11.93
C ILE A 67 9.76 -3.13 11.22
N ILE A 68 10.80 -3.43 11.98
CA ILE A 68 11.98 -4.15 11.50
C ILE A 68 11.62 -5.58 11.06
N LEU A 69 10.63 -6.21 11.72
CA LEU A 69 10.17 -7.56 11.36
C LEU A 69 9.40 -7.56 10.04
N TYR A 70 8.42 -6.67 9.85
CA TYR A 70 7.70 -6.51 8.58
C TYR A 70 8.64 -6.19 7.42
N TRP A 71 9.62 -5.30 7.64
CA TRP A 71 10.64 -4.99 6.64
C TRP A 71 11.48 -6.22 6.25
N LYS A 72 11.95 -7.00 7.23
CA LYS A 72 12.65 -8.27 6.97
C LYS A 72 11.78 -9.26 6.21
N MET A 73 10.51 -9.43 6.60
CA MET A 73 9.56 -10.31 5.89
C MET A 73 9.37 -9.89 4.43
N LEU A 74 9.18 -8.59 4.17
CA LEU A 74 8.99 -8.05 2.83
C LEU A 74 10.22 -8.29 1.95
N ASN A 75 11.44 -8.07 2.47
CA ASN A 75 12.67 -8.41 1.76
C ASN A 75 12.88 -9.92 1.57
N SER A 76 12.39 -10.77 2.49
CA SER A 76 12.40 -12.22 2.33
C SER A 76 11.51 -12.72 1.19
N LEU A 77 10.42 -12.04 0.83
CA LEU A 77 9.58 -12.43 -0.32
C LEU A 77 10.35 -12.48 -1.63
N GLU A 78 11.25 -11.53 -1.87
CA GLU A 78 12.09 -11.56 -3.08
C GLU A 78 13.02 -12.78 -3.11
N VAL A 79 13.53 -13.20 -1.95
CA VAL A 79 14.38 -14.39 -1.81
C VAL A 79 13.57 -15.65 -2.08
N ILE A 80 12.43 -15.82 -1.41
CA ILE A 80 11.53 -16.96 -1.61
C ILE A 80 11.14 -17.12 -3.08
N LYS A 81 10.77 -16.02 -3.76
CA LYS A 81 10.39 -16.05 -5.19
C LYS A 81 11.54 -16.49 -6.10
N ARG A 82 12.78 -16.06 -5.82
CA ARG A 82 13.98 -16.47 -6.57
C ARG A 82 14.29 -17.95 -6.36
N GLU A 83 14.30 -18.41 -5.10
CA GLU A 83 14.59 -19.82 -4.77
C GLU A 83 13.50 -20.77 -5.29
N TYR A 84 12.22 -20.41 -5.16
CA TYR A 84 11.10 -21.16 -5.73
C TYR A 84 11.22 -21.28 -7.26
N ALA A 85 11.58 -20.20 -7.96
CA ALA A 85 11.81 -20.22 -9.41
C ALA A 85 13.03 -21.08 -9.80
N ALA A 86 14.07 -21.12 -8.98
CA ALA A 86 15.22 -22.02 -9.17
C ALA A 86 14.80 -23.49 -9.03
N LEU A 87 14.10 -23.84 -7.95
CA LEU A 87 13.58 -25.21 -7.74
C LEU A 87 12.63 -25.65 -8.85
N ARG A 88 11.83 -24.75 -9.43
CA ARG A 88 10.91 -25.10 -10.53
C ARG A 88 11.63 -25.69 -11.75
N LYS A 89 12.91 -25.39 -11.96
CA LYS A 89 13.74 -25.98 -13.03
C LYS A 89 13.92 -27.50 -12.87
N SER A 90 13.86 -28.03 -11.64
CA SER A 90 14.01 -29.48 -11.38
C SER A 90 12.77 -30.30 -11.70
N ALA A 91 11.65 -29.69 -12.09
CA ALA A 91 10.47 -30.40 -12.58
C ALA A 91 10.75 -31.23 -13.86
N LYS A 92 11.92 -31.01 -14.51
CA LYS A 92 12.44 -31.77 -15.64
C LYS A 92 13.01 -33.16 -15.26
N LEU A 93 13.26 -33.42 -13.97
CA LEU A 93 13.79 -34.72 -13.51
C LEU A 93 12.69 -35.81 -13.53
N PRO A 94 13.04 -37.11 -13.63
CA PRO A 94 12.08 -38.21 -13.50
C PRO A 94 11.29 -38.15 -12.17
N PRO A 95 10.03 -38.63 -12.11
CA PRO A 95 9.17 -38.55 -10.92
C PRO A 95 9.83 -39.07 -9.63
N ASP A 96 10.50 -40.22 -9.73
CA ASP A 96 11.06 -40.97 -8.61
C ASP A 96 12.51 -40.55 -8.27
N HIS A 97 13.06 -39.57 -8.98
CA HIS A 97 14.39 -39.05 -8.69
C HIS A 97 14.40 -38.40 -7.30
N PRO A 98 15.30 -38.77 -6.37
CA PRO A 98 15.24 -38.32 -4.98
C PRO A 98 15.29 -36.79 -4.85
N THR A 99 16.12 -36.13 -5.66
CA THR A 99 16.17 -34.66 -5.76
C THR A 99 14.83 -34.03 -6.17
N ARG A 100 14.01 -34.67 -7.02
CA ARG A 100 12.69 -34.15 -7.37
C ARG A 100 11.73 -34.20 -6.19
N VAL A 101 11.78 -35.26 -5.39
CA VAL A 101 10.99 -35.39 -4.16
C VAL A 101 11.40 -34.32 -3.13
N GLN A 102 12.71 -34.14 -2.92
CA GLN A 102 13.24 -33.11 -2.02
C GLN A 102 12.84 -31.69 -2.48
N ASN A 103 13.04 -31.37 -3.75
CA ASN A 103 12.71 -30.04 -4.29
C ASN A 103 11.21 -29.76 -4.25
N ARG A 104 10.36 -30.79 -4.39
CA ARG A 104 8.90 -30.64 -4.21
C ARG A 104 8.53 -30.32 -2.76
N ARG A 105 9.23 -30.89 -1.77
CA ARG A 105 9.04 -30.54 -0.35
C ARG A 105 9.42 -29.08 -0.09
N GLN A 106 10.59 -28.65 -0.57
CA GLN A 106 11.05 -27.26 -0.45
C GLN A 106 10.13 -26.26 -1.18
N GLN A 107 9.59 -26.62 -2.35
CA GLN A 107 8.59 -25.78 -3.04
C GLN A 107 7.32 -25.57 -2.20
N LEU A 108 6.84 -26.60 -1.50
CA LEU A 108 5.67 -26.49 -0.61
C LEU A 108 6.00 -25.66 0.64
N GLU A 109 7.22 -25.78 1.16
CA GLU A 109 7.74 -24.97 2.26
C GLU A 109 7.78 -23.47 1.88
N TYR A 110 8.34 -23.14 0.73
CA TYR A 110 8.38 -21.77 0.20
C TYR A 110 6.99 -21.18 -0.07
N LEU A 111 6.05 -21.97 -0.60
CA LEU A 111 4.66 -21.53 -0.77
C LEU A 111 3.96 -21.27 0.57
N ARG A 112 4.24 -22.07 1.61
CA ARG A 112 3.73 -21.82 2.97
C ARG A 112 4.31 -20.52 3.53
N LEU A 113 5.62 -20.32 3.44
CA LEU A 113 6.29 -19.10 3.90
C LEU A 113 5.79 -17.85 3.17
N GLU A 114 5.63 -17.90 1.85
CA GLU A 114 5.07 -16.80 1.05
C GLU A 114 3.64 -16.47 1.51
N ASN A 115 2.79 -17.47 1.73
CA ASN A 115 1.42 -17.26 2.21
C ASN A 115 1.39 -16.65 3.62
N THR A 116 2.21 -17.14 4.56
CA THR A 116 2.28 -16.59 5.92
C THR A 116 2.78 -15.14 5.92
N ILE A 117 3.82 -14.81 5.16
CA ILE A 117 4.29 -13.43 5.04
C ILE A 117 3.20 -12.54 4.42
N ASN A 118 2.59 -12.96 3.31
CA ASN A 118 1.53 -12.19 2.66
C ASN A 118 0.33 -11.99 3.59
N GLN A 119 -0.02 -12.97 4.44
CA GLN A 119 -1.05 -12.81 5.45
C GLN A 119 -0.70 -11.69 6.44
N HIS A 120 0.53 -11.67 6.99
CA HIS A 120 0.96 -10.62 7.91
C HIS A 120 1.09 -9.23 7.27
N LEU A 121 1.57 -9.15 6.03
CA LEU A 121 1.63 -7.88 5.28
C LEU A 121 0.24 -7.35 4.91
N ASN A 122 -0.71 -8.25 4.60
CA ASN A 122 -2.11 -7.87 4.37
C ASN A 122 -2.80 -7.43 5.66
N GLN A 123 -2.52 -8.09 6.79
CA GLN A 123 -2.96 -7.64 8.12
C GLN A 123 -2.45 -6.22 8.40
N LEU A 124 -1.14 -5.99 8.26
CA LEU A 124 -0.52 -4.67 8.41
C LEU A 124 -1.24 -3.62 7.55
N HIS A 125 -1.44 -3.90 6.26
CA HIS A 125 -2.09 -2.96 5.34
C HIS A 125 -3.54 -2.65 5.73
N ASN A 126 -4.34 -3.67 6.05
CA ASN A 126 -5.75 -3.51 6.39
C ASN A 126 -5.96 -2.75 7.71
N GLU A 127 -5.20 -3.10 8.75
CA GLU A 127 -5.24 -2.46 10.06
C GLU A 127 -4.79 -1.00 9.96
N PHE A 128 -3.70 -0.73 9.23
CA PHE A 128 -3.22 0.62 8.98
C PHE A 128 -4.22 1.49 8.19
N VAL A 129 -4.87 0.94 7.15
CA VAL A 129 -5.94 1.64 6.40
C VAL A 129 -7.18 1.87 7.26
N ARG A 130 -7.50 0.97 8.22
CA ARG A 130 -8.55 1.22 9.22
C ARG A 130 -8.17 2.40 10.11
N GLU A 131 -6.93 2.43 10.59
CA GLU A 131 -6.46 3.46 11.52
C GLU A 131 -6.43 4.86 10.89
N GLN A 132 -5.97 4.97 9.63
CA GLN A 132 -6.08 6.22 8.86
C GLN A 132 -7.52 6.75 8.82
N LYS A 133 -8.50 5.89 8.52
CA LYS A 133 -9.92 6.28 8.46
C LYS A 133 -10.47 6.72 9.82
N LEU A 134 -10.00 6.12 10.91
CA LEU A 134 -10.36 6.54 12.26
C LEU A 134 -9.80 7.93 12.57
N GLN A 135 -8.54 8.20 12.22
CA GLN A 135 -7.91 9.51 12.38
C GLN A 135 -8.58 10.59 11.51
N GLU A 136 -8.91 10.30 10.25
CA GLU A 136 -9.69 11.20 9.39
C GLU A 136 -11.08 11.52 9.97
N ALA A 137 -11.78 10.50 10.49
CA ALA A 137 -13.09 10.69 11.11
C ALA A 137 -13.01 11.48 12.42
N ALA A 138 -11.93 11.33 13.21
CA ALA A 138 -11.68 12.14 14.39
C ALA A 138 -11.42 13.60 14.04
N ARG A 139 -10.57 13.88 13.04
CA ARG A 139 -10.28 15.24 12.56
C ARG A 139 -11.56 15.98 12.12
N LYS A 140 -12.44 15.31 11.36
CA LYS A 140 -13.75 15.86 10.93
C LYS A 140 -14.69 16.19 12.09
N LYS A 141 -14.53 15.56 13.26
CA LYS A 141 -15.32 15.86 14.48
C LYS A 141 -14.68 16.94 15.36
N GLN A 142 -13.37 17.19 15.20
CA GLN A 142 -12.61 18.18 15.98
C GLN A 142 -12.51 19.54 15.27
N SER A 143 -12.94 19.65 14.02
CA SER A 143 -13.12 20.91 13.30
C SER A 143 -14.57 21.40 13.44
N PRO A 144 -14.89 22.35 14.35
CA PRO A 144 -16.19 22.99 14.38
C PRO A 144 -16.29 24.05 13.27
N ALA A 145 -17.00 23.72 12.21
CA ALA A 145 -17.65 24.68 11.31
C ALA A 145 -19.07 24.12 11.09
N ALA A 146 -20.12 24.64 11.71
CA ALA A 146 -20.67 26.00 11.56
C ALA A 146 -21.26 26.22 10.16
N GLU A 147 -22.41 25.59 9.93
CA GLU A 147 -23.35 25.91 8.84
C GLU A 147 -24.77 25.37 9.20
N GLU A 148 -25.24 25.77 10.38
CA GLU A 148 -26.64 26.00 10.78
C GLU A 148 -26.57 27.37 11.48
N GLU A 149 -27.43 28.38 11.29
CA GLU A 149 -28.76 28.52 10.65
C GLU A 149 -28.69 29.76 9.68
N GLU A 150 -29.71 30.27 8.96
CA GLU A 150 -31.18 30.22 9.03
C GLU A 150 -31.82 30.25 7.62
N GLU A 151 -33.07 29.77 7.51
CA GLU A 151 -34.01 30.26 6.50
C GLU A 151 -34.60 31.59 7.02
N ASP A 152 -34.46 32.69 6.27
CA ASP A 152 -35.38 33.84 6.39
C ASP A 152 -35.85 34.30 5.00
N ASP A 153 -37.12 34.66 4.92
CA ASP A 153 -37.92 34.78 3.70
C ASP A 153 -38.26 36.26 3.46
N GLY A 154 -37.46 36.95 2.63
CA GLY A 154 -37.61 38.42 2.53
C GLY A 154 -36.83 39.14 1.42
N ALA A 155 -37.39 39.19 0.21
CA ALA A 155 -37.09 40.23 -0.78
C ALA A 155 -38.41 40.62 -1.47
N PRO A 156 -38.71 41.93 -1.67
CA PRO A 156 -37.95 42.70 -2.66
C PRO A 156 -37.78 44.23 -2.41
N ALA A 157 -37.08 44.87 -3.36
CA ALA A 157 -37.18 46.27 -3.79
C ALA A 157 -36.21 47.34 -3.21
N ALA A 158 -35.04 47.44 -3.85
CA ALA A 158 -34.58 48.58 -4.66
C ALA A 158 -34.39 50.01 -4.06
N ALA A 159 -33.16 50.54 -4.27
CA ALA A 159 -32.82 51.81 -4.96
C ALA A 159 -31.88 52.80 -4.21
N ALA A 160 -30.76 53.14 -4.87
CA ALA A 160 -29.97 54.40 -4.81
C ALA A 160 -29.32 54.82 -3.45
N GLU A 161 -28.18 55.53 -3.37
CA GLU A 161 -27.23 56.09 -4.37
C GLU A 161 -25.82 56.28 -3.71
N GLU A 162 -24.84 56.80 -4.47
CA GLU A 162 -23.52 57.40 -4.12
C GLU A 162 -23.19 57.70 -2.63
N GLU A 163 -21.96 57.66 -2.09
CA GLU A 163 -20.56 57.53 -2.55
C GLU A 163 -19.76 56.85 -1.37
N ALA A 164 -18.47 56.51 -1.37
CA ALA A 164 -17.31 56.95 -2.17
C ALA A 164 -16.24 55.81 -2.31
N ALA A 165 -14.95 56.18 -2.44
CA ALA A 165 -13.79 55.31 -2.61
C ALA A 165 -12.70 55.53 -1.51
N PRO A 166 -11.51 54.86 -1.54
CA PRO A 166 -11.14 53.56 -2.10
C PRO A 166 -10.41 52.63 -1.08
N GLY A 167 -10.30 51.32 -1.37
CA GLY A 167 -9.35 50.47 -0.62
C GLY A 167 -9.39 48.98 -1.00
N GLU A 168 -8.29 48.53 -1.61
CA GLU A 168 -7.70 47.16 -1.61
C GLU A 168 -8.53 45.94 -2.07
N GLU A 169 -7.82 45.02 -2.77
CA GLU A 169 -8.00 43.55 -2.94
C GLU A 169 -9.45 42.97 -3.02
N GLU A 170 -9.84 42.14 -4.00
CA GLU A 170 -9.26 40.83 -4.31
C GLU A 170 -9.64 40.30 -5.73
N GLU A 171 -8.94 39.23 -6.11
CA GLU A 171 -9.36 38.03 -6.86
C GLU A 171 -10.69 38.00 -7.68
N GLU A 172 -10.62 37.52 -8.94
CA GLU A 172 -11.44 36.37 -9.36
C GLU A 172 -10.91 35.68 -10.64
N ALA A 173 -11.09 34.36 -10.73
CA ALA A 173 -10.76 33.56 -11.91
C ALA A 173 -11.88 33.61 -12.97
N PRO A 174 -11.67 33.03 -14.18
CA PRO A 174 -12.46 31.83 -14.41
C PRO A 174 -11.76 30.69 -15.18
N ILE A 175 -12.11 29.48 -14.76
CA ILE A 175 -11.70 28.18 -15.30
C ILE A 175 -12.21 27.97 -16.74
N LYS A 176 -11.35 27.51 -17.66
CA LYS A 176 -11.79 26.76 -18.87
C LYS A 176 -11.00 25.45 -19.09
N LYS A 177 -11.58 24.36 -18.60
CA LYS A 177 -11.14 22.96 -18.85
C LYS A 177 -11.27 22.61 -20.34
N LYS A 178 -10.17 22.21 -21.00
CA LYS A 178 -10.19 21.27 -22.15
C LYS A 178 -8.93 20.40 -22.19
N ARG A 179 -9.02 19.16 -21.71
CA ARG A 179 -8.11 18.06 -22.13
C ARG A 179 -8.94 16.96 -22.79
N LYS A 180 -8.52 16.55 -23.98
CA LYS A 180 -9.22 15.60 -24.85
C LYS A 180 -9.16 14.19 -24.26
N ALA A 181 -10.27 13.47 -24.31
CA ALA A 181 -10.29 12.04 -24.00
C ALA A 181 -9.50 11.25 -25.07
N LEU A 182 -8.66 10.32 -24.63
CA LEU A 182 -8.05 9.30 -25.48
C LEU A 182 -8.88 8.01 -25.36
N PRO A 183 -9.31 7.37 -26.46
CA PRO A 183 -10.15 6.19 -26.39
C PRO A 183 -9.32 4.93 -26.05
N LEU A 184 -9.60 4.33 -24.90
CA LEU A 184 -9.09 3.00 -24.52
C LEU A 184 -9.71 1.93 -25.43
N LYS A 185 -8.96 1.46 -26.43
CA LYS A 185 -9.34 0.27 -27.22
C LYS A 185 -9.08 -1.00 -26.41
N ILE A 186 -10.14 -1.54 -25.81
CA ILE A 186 -10.14 -2.87 -25.19
C ILE A 186 -9.94 -3.92 -26.29
N SER A 187 -8.77 -4.57 -26.31
CA SER A 187 -8.44 -5.60 -27.30
C SER A 187 -9.02 -6.96 -26.90
N ASN A 188 -10.13 -7.34 -27.55
CA ASN A 188 -10.69 -8.69 -27.44
C ASN A 188 -9.72 -9.76 -27.97
N PHE A 189 -9.16 -10.60 -27.09
CA PHE A 189 -8.40 -11.78 -27.51
C PHE A 189 -8.83 -13.08 -26.81
N VAL A 190 -10.07 -13.49 -27.05
CA VAL A 190 -10.56 -14.85 -26.78
C VAL A 190 -10.99 -15.49 -28.10
N LYS A 191 -10.15 -16.37 -28.67
CA LYS A 191 -10.56 -17.59 -29.41
C LYS A 191 -9.38 -18.42 -29.91
N ARG A 192 -9.63 -19.75 -29.96
CA ARG A 192 -8.85 -20.83 -30.63
C ARG A 192 -7.55 -21.30 -29.97
N ARG A 193 -7.66 -22.41 -29.21
CA ARG A 193 -7.20 -23.75 -29.68
C ARG A 193 -7.73 -24.89 -28.78
N ARG A 194 -8.90 -25.43 -29.14
CA ARG A 194 -9.31 -26.81 -28.83
C ARG A 194 -9.78 -27.46 -30.13
N LYS A 195 -9.00 -28.41 -30.65
CA LYS A 195 -9.40 -29.56 -31.51
C LYS A 195 -8.15 -30.27 -32.04
N LYS A 196 -7.81 -31.39 -31.42
CA LYS A 196 -7.30 -32.59 -32.11
C LYS A 196 -7.42 -33.82 -31.20
N THR A 197 -8.67 -34.19 -30.90
CA THR A 197 -9.00 -35.60 -30.70
C THR A 197 -9.23 -36.24 -32.06
N GLU A 198 -8.79 -37.50 -32.18
CA GLU A 198 -9.31 -38.55 -33.07
C GLU A 198 -9.44 -38.25 -34.57
N ARG A 199 -8.58 -38.91 -35.37
CA ARG A 199 -9.03 -39.70 -36.52
C ARG A 199 -8.15 -40.95 -36.68
N LYS A 200 -8.81 -42.10 -36.57
CA LYS A 200 -8.51 -43.43 -37.14
C LYS A 200 -7.06 -43.89 -37.09
#